data_AF-A0AA88DDB4-F1
#
_entry.id   AF-A0AA88DDB4-F1
#
_cell.length_a   1.000
_cell.length_b   1.000
_cell.length_c   1.000
_cell.angle_alpha   90.00
_cell.angle_beta   90.00
_cell.angle_gamma   90.00
#
_symmetry.space_group_name_H-M   'P 1'
#
loop_
_entity.id
_entity.type
_entity.pdbx_description
1 polymer ?
#
loop_
_entity_poly.entity_id
_entity_poly.type
_entity_poly.pdbx_seq_one_letter_code
_entity_poly.pdbx_strand_id
1 'polypeptide(L)'
;MVKFLLVVITLVVCFAVNFPISSQSSEQARIAKAGCKTHCGRVKVPFPFGIGHGCSIDEWFEIVCRRSTTHDANGDTPFLRKLDVEVLDIFTNGTLRVMNPITHQN
;
A
#
# COMPACT_ATOMS: atom_id res chain seq x y z
N MET A 1 -54.77 4.25 20.53
CA MET A 1 -53.64 3.33 20.82
C MET A 1 -52.75 3.07 19.60
N VAL A 2 -53.28 2.72 18.42
CA VAL A 2 -52.47 2.33 17.24
C VAL A 2 -51.47 3.40 16.78
N LYS A 3 -51.87 4.68 16.75
CA LYS A 3 -50.97 5.80 16.38
C LYS A 3 -49.78 5.96 17.34
N PHE A 4 -49.99 5.73 18.64
CA PHE A 4 -48.92 5.77 19.64
C PHE A 4 -47.94 4.61 19.44
N LEU A 5 -48.48 3.42 19.13
CA LEU A 5 -47.66 2.24 18.82
C LEU A 5 -46.78 2.45 17.57
N LEU A 6 -47.33 3.07 16.52
CA LEU A 6 -46.59 3.40 15.30
C LEU A 6 -45.44 4.38 15.55
N VAL A 7 -45.67 5.41 16.38
CA VAL A 7 -44.64 6.40 16.74
C VAL A 7 -43.48 5.76 17.50
N VAL A 8 -43.79 4.87 18.45
CA VAL A 8 -42.76 4.14 19.21
C VAL A 8 -41.93 3.23 18.29
N ILE A 9 -42.57 2.53 17.36
CA ILE A 9 -41.87 1.68 16.38
C ILE A 9 -40.93 2.52 15.51
N THR A 10 -41.38 3.68 15.00
CA THR A 10 -40.51 4.57 14.21
C THR A 10 -39.32 5.10 14.99
N LEU A 11 -39.47 5.45 16.28
CA LEU A 11 -38.38 5.93 17.11
C LEU A 11 -37.30 4.85 17.36
N VAL A 12 -37.73 3.60 17.57
CA VAL A 12 -36.81 2.46 17.79
C VAL A 12 -36.02 2.13 16.52
N VAL A 13 -36.67 2.15 15.35
CA VAL A 13 -36.02 1.89 14.06
C VAL A 13 -34.97 2.96 13.76
N CYS A 14 -35.28 4.24 13.98
CA CYS A 14 -34.33 5.35 13.80
C CYS A 14 -33.09 5.21 14.70
N PHE A 15 -33.26 4.75 15.95
CA PHE A 15 -32.12 4.55 16.85
C PHE A 15 -31.21 3.39 16.40
N ALA A 16 -31.79 2.32 15.83
CA ALA A 16 -31.03 1.16 15.35
C ALA A 16 -30.25 1.43 14.04
N VAL A 17 -30.73 2.33 13.17
CA VAL A 17 -30.08 2.62 11.87
C VAL A 17 -29.00 3.72 11.93
N ASN A 18 -28.84 4.39 13.09
CA ASN A 18 -27.83 5.44 13.28
C ASN A 18 -26.46 4.91 13.76
N PHE A 19 -26.23 3.59 13.74
CA PHE A 19 -24.89 3.07 13.99
C PHE A 19 -23.99 3.41 12.79
N PRO A 20 -22.96 4.25 12.95
CA PRO A 20 -21.96 4.39 11.91
C PRO A 20 -21.32 3.01 11.71
N ILE A 21 -21.45 2.47 10.50
CA ILE A 21 -20.63 1.36 10.05
C ILE A 21 -19.22 1.95 9.94
N SER A 22 -18.47 1.92 11.04
CA SER A 22 -17.05 2.20 11.00
C SER A 22 -16.42 1.16 10.10
N SER A 23 -16.14 1.50 8.85
CA SER A 23 -15.25 0.74 8.00
C SER A 23 -13.87 0.75 8.68
N GLN A 24 -13.58 -0.28 9.48
CA GLN A 24 -12.21 -0.56 9.91
C GLN A 24 -11.40 -0.84 8.65
N SER A 25 -10.73 0.16 8.10
CA SER A 25 -9.53 -0.08 7.31
C SER A 25 -8.49 -0.62 8.29
N SER A 26 -8.48 -1.94 8.46
CA SER A 26 -7.49 -2.61 9.29
C SER A 26 -6.10 -2.24 8.80
N GLU A 27 -5.20 -2.07 9.76
CA GLU A 27 -3.73 -1.97 9.68
C GLU A 27 -3.14 -2.96 8.64
N GLN A 28 -3.28 -2.66 7.35
CA GLN A 28 -2.78 -3.46 6.23
C GLN A 28 -1.42 -2.94 5.74
N ALA A 29 -0.84 -1.96 6.42
CA ALA A 29 0.38 -1.24 6.03
C ALA A 29 1.66 -2.09 5.96
N ARG A 30 1.58 -3.41 6.15
CA ARG A 30 2.73 -4.34 6.16
C ARG A 30 2.65 -5.46 5.15
N ILE A 31 1.57 -5.55 4.37
CA ILE A 31 1.31 -6.69 3.50
C ILE A 31 1.15 -6.17 2.08
N ALA A 32 1.78 -6.83 1.11
CA ALA A 32 1.52 -6.56 -0.30
C ALA A 32 0.04 -6.82 -0.59
N LYS A 33 -0.50 -6.20 -1.64
CA LYS A 33 -1.85 -6.53 -2.11
C LYS A 33 -1.97 -8.03 -2.37
N ALA A 34 -3.09 -8.64 -1.97
CA ALA A 34 -3.29 -10.08 -2.11
C ALA A 34 -3.10 -10.53 -3.58
N GLY A 35 -2.32 -11.60 -3.77
CA GLY A 35 -1.96 -12.10 -5.11
C GLY A 35 -0.76 -11.40 -5.76
N CYS A 36 -0.17 -10.38 -5.13
CA CYS A 36 1.00 -9.66 -5.64
C CYS A 36 2.32 -10.18 -5.06
N LYS A 37 3.40 -9.99 -5.83
CA LYS A 37 4.75 -10.32 -5.36
C LYS A 37 5.13 -9.41 -4.20
N THR A 38 5.64 -10.00 -3.13
CA THR A 38 5.90 -9.33 -1.85
C THR A 38 7.34 -8.80 -1.71
N HIS A 39 8.27 -9.28 -2.54
CA HIS A 39 9.69 -8.95 -2.42
C HIS A 39 10.36 -8.74 -3.78
N CYS A 40 11.39 -7.90 -3.79
CA CYS A 40 12.30 -7.68 -4.89
C CYS A 40 13.73 -7.74 -4.36
N GLY A 41 14.47 -8.81 -4.70
CA GLY A 41 15.70 -9.15 -3.98
C GLY A 41 15.41 -9.30 -2.49
N ARG A 42 16.13 -8.53 -1.65
CA ARG A 42 15.91 -8.48 -0.19
C ARG A 42 14.89 -7.44 0.27
N VAL A 43 14.37 -6.59 -0.62
CA VAL A 43 13.47 -5.49 -0.26
C VAL A 43 12.02 -5.97 -0.24
N LYS A 44 11.32 -5.71 0.87
CA LYS A 44 9.88 -5.93 1.01
C LYS A 44 9.10 -4.82 0.29
N VAL A 45 8.02 -5.20 -0.40
CA VAL A 45 7.15 -4.27 -1.13
C VAL A 45 5.73 -4.32 -0.57
N PRO A 46 5.40 -3.50 0.44
CA PRO A 46 4.04 -3.39 0.98
C PRO A 46 3.16 -2.44 0.15
N PHE A 47 1.85 -2.61 0.22
CA PHE A 47 0.91 -1.60 -0.29
C PHE A 47 1.13 -0.27 0.46
N PRO A 48 1.13 0.91 -0.22
CA PRO A 48 0.63 1.20 -1.57
C PRO A 48 1.56 0.87 -2.74
N PHE A 49 2.79 0.42 -2.47
CA PHE A 49 3.73 -0.03 -3.48
C PHE A 49 3.39 -1.43 -3.98
N GLY A 50 3.81 -1.76 -5.20
CA GLY A 50 3.53 -3.07 -5.76
C GLY A 50 4.34 -3.41 -7.00
N ILE A 51 4.51 -4.71 -7.22
CA ILE A 51 5.23 -5.27 -8.38
C ILE A 51 4.21 -5.90 -9.31
N GLY A 52 4.12 -5.40 -10.55
CA GLY A 52 3.21 -5.91 -11.57
C GLY A 52 1.89 -5.15 -11.67
N HIS A 53 1.11 -5.50 -12.69
CA HIS A 53 -0.11 -4.79 -13.05
C HIS A 53 -1.18 -4.87 -11.95
N GLY A 54 -1.68 -3.71 -11.52
CA GLY A 54 -2.74 -3.61 -10.49
C GLY A 54 -2.28 -3.94 -9.08
N CYS A 55 -0.96 -4.05 -8.83
CA CYS A 55 -0.42 -4.36 -7.50
C CYS A 55 -0.06 -3.12 -6.67
N SER A 56 0.20 -2.00 -7.31
CA SER A 56 0.37 -0.69 -6.68
C SER A 56 -0.95 0.09 -6.66
N ILE A 57 -1.02 1.15 -5.85
CA ILE A 57 -2.18 2.07 -5.81
C ILE A 57 -2.33 2.84 -7.14
N ASP A 58 -1.20 3.21 -7.75
CA ASP A 58 -1.10 3.81 -9.08
C ASP A 58 0.31 3.58 -9.67
N GLU A 59 0.56 4.14 -10.85
CA GLU A 59 1.81 3.98 -11.60
C GLU A 59 3.05 4.62 -10.95
N TRP A 60 2.91 5.59 -10.05
CA TRP A 60 4.02 6.21 -9.31
C TRP A 60 4.55 5.34 -8.18
N PHE A 61 3.71 4.42 -7.68
CA PHE A 61 4.07 3.47 -6.62
C PHE A 61 4.49 2.10 -7.18
N GLU A 62 4.61 1.98 -8.51
CA GLU A 62 5.00 0.73 -9.13
C GLU A 62 6.51 0.48 -8.97
N ILE A 63 6.84 -0.73 -8.49
CA ILE A 63 8.21 -1.21 -8.33
C ILE A 63 8.55 -2.18 -9.47
N VAL A 64 9.69 -1.94 -10.13
CA VAL A 64 10.26 -2.83 -11.14
C VAL A 64 11.47 -3.53 -10.56
N CYS A 65 11.51 -4.86 -10.69
CA CYS A 65 12.67 -5.67 -10.35
C CYS A 65 13.56 -5.86 -11.58
N ARG A 66 14.82 -5.42 -11.51
CA ARG A 66 15.81 -5.64 -12.56
C ARG A 66 16.94 -6.51 -12.05
N ARG A 67 17.38 -7.48 -12.84
CA ARG A 67 18.59 -8.25 -12.53
C ARG A 67 19.79 -7.32 -12.41
N SER A 68 20.39 -7.28 -11.23
CA SER A 68 21.68 -6.61 -10.98
C SER A 68 22.68 -7.66 -10.50
N THR A 69 23.91 -7.56 -10.99
CA THR A 69 25.04 -8.40 -10.60
C THR A 69 25.89 -7.77 -9.49
N THR A 70 25.61 -6.52 -9.11
CA THR A 70 26.54 -5.71 -8.30
C THR A 70 26.16 -5.60 -6.83
N HIS A 71 24.87 -5.70 -6.48
CA HIS A 71 24.40 -5.37 -5.13
C HIS A 71 23.86 -6.55 -4.32
N ASP A 72 23.54 -7.67 -4.95
CA ASP A 72 23.08 -8.84 -4.21
C ASP A 72 23.39 -10.16 -4.91
N ALA A 73 24.00 -11.10 -4.19
CA ALA A 73 24.48 -12.38 -4.72
C ALA A 73 23.36 -13.28 -5.28
N ASN A 74 22.09 -12.88 -5.17
CA ASN A 74 20.90 -13.64 -5.60
C ASN A 74 19.92 -12.90 -6.54
N GLY A 75 20.31 -11.75 -7.10
CA GLY A 75 19.56 -11.14 -8.21
C GLY A 75 18.27 -10.40 -7.83
N ASP A 76 17.93 -9.45 -8.69
CA ASP A 76 16.86 -8.46 -8.64
C ASP A 76 17.05 -7.28 -7.66
N THR A 77 17.30 -6.10 -8.23
CA THR A 77 17.30 -4.78 -7.57
C THR A 77 15.96 -4.07 -7.86
N PRO A 78 15.28 -3.51 -6.86
CA PRO A 78 14.05 -2.74 -7.05
C PRO A 78 14.30 -1.31 -7.52
N PHE A 79 13.43 -0.84 -8.41
CA PHE A 79 13.40 0.54 -8.89
C PHE A 79 11.98 1.10 -8.83
N LEU A 80 11.83 2.37 -8.47
CA LEU A 80 10.57 3.10 -8.69
C LEU A 80 10.41 3.34 -10.19
N ARG A 81 9.37 2.75 -10.81
CA ARG A 81 9.22 2.73 -12.27
C ARG A 81 9.28 4.14 -12.89
N LYS A 82 8.53 5.09 -12.33
CA LYS A 82 8.37 6.44 -12.90
C LYS A 82 9.61 7.31 -12.77
N LEU A 83 10.39 7.12 -11.72
CA LEU A 83 11.57 7.94 -11.41
C LEU A 83 12.88 7.28 -11.86
N ASP A 84 12.85 5.98 -12.15
CA ASP A 84 14.01 5.17 -12.49
C ASP A 84 15.12 5.20 -11.42
N VAL A 85 14.73 5.36 -10.15
CA VAL A 85 15.66 5.38 -9.00
C VAL A 85 15.64 4.05 -8.26
N GLU A 86 16.82 3.60 -7.85
CA GLU A 86 16.99 2.39 -7.04
C GLU A 86 16.38 2.59 -5.65
N VAL A 87 15.62 1.59 -5.21
CA VAL A 87 15.01 1.56 -3.87
C VAL A 87 15.88 0.73 -2.94
N LEU A 88 16.27 1.31 -1.82
CA LEU A 88 17.06 0.62 -0.80
C LEU A 88 16.15 -0.10 0.21
N ASP A 89 15.09 0.58 0.67
CA ASP A 89 14.14 0.05 1.65
C ASP A 89 12.76 0.72 1.49
N ILE A 90 11.70 -0.01 1.84
CA ILE A 90 10.33 0.51 1.94
C ILE A 90 9.83 0.26 3.35
N PHE A 91 9.43 1.33 4.03
CA PHE A 91 8.90 1.28 5.39
C PHE A 91 7.37 1.28 5.41
N THR A 92 6.81 0.65 6.43
CA THR A 92 5.36 0.51 6.60
C THR A 92 4.67 1.83 6.93
N ASN A 93 5.42 2.87 7.27
CA ASN A 93 4.91 4.23 7.45
C ASN A 93 4.75 5.00 6.12
N GLY A 94 4.99 4.36 4.98
CA GLY A 94 4.90 4.98 3.65
C GLY A 94 6.16 5.73 3.21
N THR A 95 7.25 5.67 3.98
CA THR A 95 8.54 6.23 3.58
C THR A 95 9.32 5.23 2.74
N LEU A 96 10.01 5.72 1.71
CA LEU A 96 10.86 4.93 0.84
C LEU A 96 12.26 5.56 0.79
N ARG A 97 13.30 4.74 0.95
CA ARG A 97 14.70 5.17 0.83
C ARG A 97 15.19 4.85 -0.58
N VAL A 98 15.73 5.85 -1.26
CA VAL A 98 16.28 5.70 -2.61
C VAL A 98 17.77 5.96 -2.62
N MET A 99 18.46 5.37 -3.59
CA MET A 99 19.84 5.74 -3.89
C MET A 99 19.85 7.10 -4.61
N ASN A 100 20.66 8.04 -4.13
CA ASN A 100 20.85 9.33 -4.78
C ASN A 100 22.29 9.45 -5.34
N PRO A 101 22.47 9.68 -6.65
CA PRO A 101 23.80 9.90 -7.20
C PRO A 101 24.36 11.26 -6.76
N ILE A 102 25.62 11.29 -6.35
CA ILE A 102 26.35 12.52 -6.03
C ILE A 102 27.32 12.81 -7.18
N THR A 103 27.11 13.91 -7.90
CA THR A 103 28.01 14.39 -8.94
C THR A 103 28.77 15.62 -8.43
N HIS A 104 30.09 15.57 -8.42
CA HIS A 104 30.95 16.73 -8.14
C HIS A 104 31.49 17.29 -9.46
N GLN A 105 31.26 18.57 -9.73
CA GLN A 105 31.94 19.28 -10.82
C GLN A 105 33.19 19.94 -10.23
N ASN A 106 34.35 19.58 -10.77
CA ASN A 106 35.64 20.21 -10.43
C ASN A 106 35.88 21.45 -11.28
#